data_AF-A0A1C5LY64-F1
#
_entry.id   AF-A0A1C5LY64-F1
#
_cell.length_a   1.000
_cell.length_b   1.000
_cell.length_c   1.000
_cell.angle_alpha   90.00
_cell.angle_beta   90.00
_cell.angle_gamma   90.00
#
_symmetry.space_group_name_H-M   'P 1'
#
loop_
_entity.id
_entity.type
_entity.pdbx_description
1 polymer ?
#
loop_
_entity_poly.entity_id
_entity_poly.type
_entity_poly.pdbx_seq_one_letter_code
_entity_poly.pdbx_strand_id
1 'polypeptide(L)'
;MKTKQAFNPYLPSYEYVPDAEPHIVDGRIYIYGSHDLFNGLNFCLGDYVCWSAPVDDLGNWKYEGCIYKREQDPAAPRIRLTNGLAAPDMVQGPDGRFYLYYFMGGTKMISVAVCDKPAGHYEFYGYVHYKDNTPIGKKGEPFQFDPAIFMDDDGKLYLYTGFALQGNPILLDGSKPTEHGPMCFELDPSDMLTVKKGPGYIGVAGEKESKGTPYEGHAFLEASSMRKFNGTYYFIYSSLNSHELCYAVSDHPTGGFQYGGILVSNGDIGLPGVNDVNHAKNSTGNTHGSLIEINGKYYVFYHRHSNRKQSSRQACAEEIQFKDGKFCQAEMTSCGLNGSPLNGTGHYPSYIACNVYGKKGTRFLSMLKHPKAGHPYLTQKGRDRESGEDQYVAHMCDGSVAGYKYFDLSETKEIRINICGNASGTVYIRTRENEKPAAEIPVKVSRERKEFSAKLTGLGKKEALFFCYEGKGSFDFHSFDLK
;
A
#
# COMPACT_ATOMS: atom_id res chain seq x y z
N MET A 1 -18.53 19.40 8.80
CA MET A 1 -19.49 18.28 8.81
C MET A 1 -18.84 17.14 8.06
N LYS A 2 -18.60 15.96 8.67
CA LYS A 2 -18.15 14.78 7.91
C LYS A 2 -19.33 14.31 7.06
N THR A 3 -19.25 14.41 5.74
CA THR A 3 -20.35 14.09 4.82
C THR A 3 -20.25 12.71 4.18
N LYS A 4 -19.08 12.04 4.25
CA LYS A 4 -18.83 10.73 3.63
C LYS A 4 -17.91 9.86 4.50
N GLN A 5 -18.24 8.59 4.65
CA GLN A 5 -17.34 7.61 5.29
C GLN A 5 -16.15 7.30 4.37
N ALA A 6 -14.97 7.13 4.96
CA ALA A 6 -13.83 6.56 4.25
C ALA A 6 -13.80 5.03 4.40
N PHE A 7 -13.16 4.34 3.46
CA PHE A 7 -12.94 2.89 3.50
C PHE A 7 -11.50 2.57 3.13
N ASN A 8 -11.07 1.33 3.32
CA ASN A 8 -9.93 0.78 2.58
C ASN A 8 -10.41 -0.17 1.47
N PRO A 9 -9.99 0.04 0.21
CA PRO A 9 -9.06 1.06 -0.27
C PRO A 9 -9.67 2.46 -0.16
N TYR A 10 -8.84 3.48 0.08
CA TYR A 10 -9.32 4.86 0.30
C TYR A 10 -9.57 5.63 -1.00
N LEU A 11 -9.02 5.15 -2.12
CA LEU A 11 -9.34 5.62 -3.47
C LEU A 11 -10.53 4.83 -4.05
N PRO A 12 -11.17 5.32 -5.13
CA PRO A 12 -12.22 4.57 -5.82
C PRO A 12 -11.78 3.16 -6.16
N SER A 13 -12.71 2.20 -6.15
CA SER A 13 -12.41 0.77 -6.30
C SER A 13 -11.57 0.46 -7.54
N TYR A 14 -11.83 1.12 -8.65
CA TYR A 14 -11.16 0.93 -9.93
C TYR A 14 -9.75 1.53 -10.01
N GLU A 15 -9.31 2.25 -8.98
CA GLU A 15 -8.04 2.96 -8.97
C GLU A 15 -6.93 2.11 -8.32
N TYR A 16 -5.75 2.10 -8.95
CA TYR A 16 -4.61 1.26 -8.58
C TYR A 16 -3.34 2.10 -8.46
N VAL A 17 -3.28 2.92 -7.41
CA VAL A 17 -2.14 3.79 -7.08
C VAL A 17 -1.37 3.23 -5.86
N PRO A 18 -0.54 2.19 -6.04
CA PRO A 18 0.34 1.70 -4.96
C PRO A 18 1.52 2.65 -4.71
N ASP A 19 2.38 2.24 -3.78
CA ASP A 19 3.62 2.97 -3.46
C ASP A 19 3.33 4.42 -3.03
N ALA A 20 2.28 4.59 -2.20
CA ALA A 20 1.73 5.89 -1.85
C ALA A 20 2.65 6.68 -0.91
N GLU A 21 3.13 7.82 -1.41
CA GLU A 21 3.87 8.87 -0.71
C GLU A 21 2.95 10.08 -0.43
N PRO A 22 2.44 10.21 0.81
CA PRO A 22 1.60 11.31 1.22
C PRO A 22 2.40 12.57 1.55
N HIS A 23 1.92 13.72 1.06
CA HIS A 23 2.45 15.05 1.38
C HIS A 23 1.32 16.05 1.63
N ILE A 24 1.50 16.99 2.57
CA ILE A 24 0.50 18.01 2.87
C ILE A 24 0.94 19.36 2.30
N VAL A 25 0.10 19.95 1.47
CA VAL A 25 0.29 21.29 0.89
C VAL A 25 -1.04 22.04 1.01
N ASP A 26 -1.00 23.27 1.54
CA ASP A 26 -2.16 24.16 1.66
C ASP A 26 -3.42 23.52 2.27
N GLY A 27 -3.25 22.74 3.34
CA GLY A 27 -4.37 22.09 4.05
C GLY A 27 -4.98 20.89 3.31
N ARG A 28 -4.30 20.37 2.29
CA ARG A 28 -4.69 19.15 1.59
C ARG A 28 -3.57 18.12 1.64
N ILE A 29 -3.94 16.85 1.81
CA ILE A 29 -3.04 15.73 1.57
C ILE A 29 -3.09 15.37 0.09
N TYR A 30 -1.93 15.19 -0.52
CA TYR A 30 -1.72 14.70 -1.88
C TYR A 30 -1.03 13.34 -1.81
N ILE A 31 -1.43 12.42 -2.69
CA ILE A 31 -0.80 11.11 -2.84
C ILE A 31 -0.09 11.06 -4.18
N TYR A 32 1.22 10.79 -4.11
CA TYR A 32 2.06 10.44 -5.24
C TYR A 32 2.35 8.95 -5.13
N GLY A 33 2.22 8.22 -6.22
CA GLY A 33 2.46 6.79 -6.20
C GLY A 33 2.63 6.26 -7.61
N SER A 34 3.06 5.00 -7.68
CA SER A 34 3.01 4.23 -8.91
C SER A 34 1.58 4.11 -9.43
N HIS A 35 1.41 3.75 -10.69
CA HIS A 35 0.08 3.47 -11.26
C HIS A 35 0.07 2.10 -11.94
N ASP A 36 -0.55 1.13 -11.28
CA ASP A 36 -0.77 -0.21 -11.82
C ASP A 36 -1.95 -0.20 -12.81
N LEU A 37 -1.93 -1.10 -13.78
CA LEU A 37 -3.10 -1.42 -14.60
C LEU A 37 -3.74 -2.70 -14.07
N PHE A 38 -5.07 -2.79 -14.01
CA PHE A 38 -5.74 -4.00 -13.56
C PHE A 38 -5.31 -5.20 -14.40
N ASN A 39 -4.91 -6.28 -13.71
CA ASN A 39 -4.39 -7.48 -14.34
C ASN A 39 -3.13 -7.24 -15.21
N GLY A 40 -2.47 -6.09 -15.10
CA GLY A 40 -1.34 -5.65 -15.92
C GLY A 40 -0.15 -6.58 -15.81
N LEU A 41 0.49 -6.94 -16.92
CA LEU A 41 1.51 -8.00 -16.95
C LEU A 41 2.77 -7.70 -16.12
N ASN A 42 3.00 -6.44 -15.76
CA ASN A 42 4.08 -5.98 -14.90
C ASN A 42 3.60 -4.88 -13.95
N PHE A 43 4.45 -4.46 -13.01
CA PHE A 43 4.19 -3.34 -12.12
C PHE A 43 4.21 -2.00 -12.86
N CYS A 44 3.43 -1.04 -12.34
CA CYS A 44 3.56 0.39 -12.63
C CYS A 44 3.55 0.73 -14.13
N LEU A 45 2.60 0.14 -14.88
CA LEU A 45 2.49 0.31 -16.33
C LEU A 45 1.79 1.61 -16.76
N GLY A 46 1.04 2.23 -15.83
CA GLY A 46 0.33 3.48 -16.02
C GLY A 46 1.24 4.71 -15.94
N ASP A 47 0.68 5.85 -16.35
CA ASP A 47 1.29 7.16 -16.13
C ASP A 47 0.94 7.65 -14.71
N TYR A 48 1.76 8.54 -14.13
CA TYR A 48 1.47 9.02 -12.78
C TYR A 48 0.20 9.86 -12.76
N VAL A 49 -0.67 9.52 -11.80
CA VAL A 49 -1.85 10.28 -11.44
C VAL A 49 -1.71 10.79 -10.01
N CYS A 50 -2.44 11.85 -9.68
CA CYS A 50 -2.48 12.35 -8.31
C CYS A 50 -3.92 12.40 -7.78
N TRP A 51 -4.05 12.10 -6.50
CA TRP A 51 -5.29 12.23 -5.74
C TRP A 51 -5.04 13.11 -4.53
N SER A 52 -6.03 13.92 -4.15
CA SER A 52 -5.92 14.78 -2.97
C SER A 52 -7.19 14.80 -2.13
N ALA A 53 -7.07 15.03 -0.83
CA ALA A 53 -8.20 15.20 0.09
C ALA A 53 -7.93 16.38 1.05
N PRO A 54 -8.97 17.08 1.54
CA PRO A 54 -8.81 17.98 2.69
C PRO A 54 -8.30 17.19 3.90
N VAL A 55 -7.37 17.76 4.69
CA VAL A 55 -6.83 17.09 5.90
C VAL A 55 -7.89 16.85 6.99
N ASP A 56 -9.02 17.55 6.92
CA ASP A 56 -10.17 17.42 7.80
C ASP A 56 -11.30 16.53 7.22
N ASP A 57 -11.14 16.04 5.98
CA ASP A 57 -12.13 15.20 5.29
C ASP A 57 -11.45 14.11 4.42
N LEU A 58 -10.75 13.19 5.07
CA LEU A 58 -10.00 12.08 4.43
C LEU A 58 -10.89 11.02 3.74
N GLY A 59 -12.22 11.19 3.74
CA GLY A 59 -13.16 10.38 2.96
C GLY A 59 -13.47 10.94 1.57
N ASN A 60 -13.02 12.16 1.29
CA ASN A 60 -13.40 12.92 0.10
C ASN A 60 -12.21 13.21 -0.83
N TRP A 61 -11.72 12.13 -1.44
CA TRP A 61 -10.62 12.17 -2.40
C TRP A 61 -11.07 12.72 -3.76
N LYS A 62 -10.27 13.66 -4.29
CA LYS A 62 -10.41 14.29 -5.59
C LYS A 62 -9.31 13.78 -6.52
N TYR A 63 -9.69 13.35 -7.71
CA TYR A 63 -8.76 13.07 -8.80
C TYR A 63 -8.19 14.39 -9.33
N GLU A 64 -6.88 14.58 -9.24
CA GLU A 64 -6.20 15.78 -9.74
C GLU A 64 -5.72 15.62 -11.20
N GLY A 65 -5.86 14.41 -11.77
CA GLY A 65 -5.48 14.11 -13.14
C GLY A 65 -4.18 13.33 -13.27
N CYS A 66 -3.85 13.00 -14.52
CA CYS A 66 -2.52 12.53 -14.90
C CYS A 66 -1.53 13.69 -14.74
N ILE A 67 -0.59 13.55 -13.80
CA ILE A 67 0.38 14.60 -13.48
C ILE A 67 1.67 14.47 -14.27
N TYR A 68 2.04 13.25 -14.67
CA TYR A 68 3.27 13.00 -15.42
C TYR A 68 3.15 11.75 -16.28
N LYS A 69 3.43 11.89 -17.58
CA LYS A 69 3.42 10.79 -18.54
C LYS A 69 4.81 10.23 -18.71
N ARG A 70 4.88 8.91 -18.84
CA ARG A 70 6.14 8.20 -19.10
C ARG A 70 6.91 8.78 -20.28
N GLU A 71 6.21 9.11 -21.38
CA GLU A 71 6.81 9.58 -22.63
C GLU A 71 7.49 10.95 -22.53
N GLN A 72 7.26 11.70 -21.44
CA GLN A 72 7.96 12.96 -21.19
C GLN A 72 9.44 12.72 -20.82
N ASP A 73 9.79 11.54 -20.27
CA ASP A 73 11.17 11.19 -19.99
C ASP A 73 11.88 10.76 -21.29
N PRO A 74 12.93 11.48 -21.73
CA PRO A 74 13.58 11.20 -23.01
C PRO A 74 14.36 9.87 -23.03
N ALA A 75 14.66 9.29 -21.87
CA ALA A 75 15.28 7.98 -21.75
C ALA A 75 14.25 6.84 -21.59
N ALA A 76 12.95 7.13 -21.53
CA ALA A 76 11.92 6.11 -21.35
C ALA A 76 12.00 5.01 -22.44
N PRO A 77 12.21 3.74 -22.06
CA PRO A 77 12.13 2.65 -23.02
C PRO A 77 10.75 2.59 -23.69
N ARG A 78 10.73 2.39 -25.02
CA ARG A 78 9.48 2.26 -25.80
C ARG A 78 8.61 1.09 -25.35
N ILE A 79 9.21 0.00 -24.87
CA ILE A 79 8.49 -1.18 -24.39
C ILE A 79 8.11 -0.98 -22.92
N ARG A 80 6.84 -0.66 -22.66
CA ARG A 80 6.29 -0.52 -21.30
C ARG A 80 6.27 -1.84 -20.51
N LEU A 81 6.07 -2.96 -21.20
CA LEU A 81 5.81 -4.28 -20.59
C LEU A 81 6.89 -4.73 -19.58
N THR A 82 8.14 -4.34 -19.77
CA THR A 82 9.26 -4.73 -18.91
C THR A 82 9.82 -3.57 -18.10
N ASN A 83 9.23 -2.38 -18.21
CA ASN A 83 9.82 -1.14 -17.71
C ASN A 83 8.72 -0.27 -17.09
N GLY A 84 8.43 -0.47 -15.81
CA GLY A 84 7.45 0.35 -15.07
C GLY A 84 7.96 1.77 -14.79
N LEU A 85 7.03 2.68 -14.49
CA LEU A 85 7.28 4.02 -13.98
C LEU A 85 6.93 4.00 -12.48
N ALA A 86 7.94 3.87 -11.61
CA ALA A 86 7.74 3.39 -10.25
C ALA A 86 8.13 4.38 -9.14
N ALA A 87 7.40 4.27 -8.03
CA ALA A 87 7.67 4.82 -6.70
C ALA A 87 8.13 6.29 -6.72
N PRO A 88 7.27 7.21 -7.17
CA PRO A 88 7.61 8.61 -7.14
C PRO A 88 7.49 9.17 -5.72
N ASP A 89 8.42 10.06 -5.36
CA ASP A 89 8.33 10.89 -4.16
C ASP A 89 8.49 12.36 -4.53
N MET A 90 7.81 13.24 -3.79
CA MET A 90 7.67 14.66 -4.11
C MET A 90 8.29 15.51 -3.01
N VAL A 91 8.99 16.57 -3.40
CA VAL A 91 9.45 17.63 -2.48
C VAL A 91 9.21 19.01 -3.06
N GLN A 92 8.89 19.99 -2.21
CA GLN A 92 8.90 21.39 -2.62
C GLN A 92 10.32 21.95 -2.51
N GLY A 93 10.85 22.49 -3.62
CA GLY A 93 12.16 23.13 -3.66
C GLY A 93 12.16 24.53 -3.03
N PRO A 94 13.34 25.11 -2.77
CA PRO A 94 13.46 26.46 -2.20
C PRO A 94 12.89 27.57 -3.08
N ASP A 95 12.71 27.30 -4.38
CA ASP A 95 12.10 28.20 -5.35
C ASP A 95 10.57 28.14 -5.36
N GLY A 96 9.96 27.31 -4.51
CA GLY A 96 8.52 27.12 -4.38
C GLY A 96 7.92 26.13 -5.37
N ARG A 97 8.70 25.59 -6.32
CA ARG A 97 8.23 24.56 -7.25
C ARG A 97 8.27 23.17 -6.62
N PHE A 98 7.56 22.23 -7.22
CA PHE A 98 7.40 20.87 -6.74
C PHE A 98 8.16 19.91 -7.66
N TYR A 99 9.02 19.09 -7.06
CA TYR A 99 9.92 18.18 -7.77
C TYR A 99 9.55 16.74 -7.45
N LEU A 100 9.29 15.96 -8.49
CA LEU A 100 8.92 14.55 -8.42
C LEU A 100 10.12 13.70 -8.80
N TYR A 101 10.69 12.98 -7.85
CA TYR A 101 11.78 12.03 -8.05
C TYR A 101 11.19 10.66 -8.31
N TYR A 102 11.64 9.98 -9.35
CA TYR A 102 11.04 8.71 -9.73
C TYR A 102 12.03 7.75 -10.37
N PHE A 103 11.68 6.46 -10.35
CA PHE A 103 12.41 5.44 -11.06
C PHE A 103 11.78 5.11 -12.42
N MET A 104 12.60 5.17 -13.48
CA MET A 104 12.22 4.72 -14.82
C MET A 104 12.84 3.35 -15.11
N GLY A 105 12.00 2.32 -15.20
CA GLY A 105 12.42 0.96 -15.55
C GLY A 105 13.25 0.93 -16.84
N GLY A 106 14.31 0.13 -16.82
CA GLY A 106 15.27 -0.02 -17.93
C GLY A 106 16.33 1.07 -18.01
N THR A 107 16.20 2.18 -17.26
CA THR A 107 17.23 3.23 -17.24
C THR A 107 18.26 3.03 -16.15
N LYS A 108 17.88 2.47 -14.99
CA LYS A 108 18.71 2.32 -13.77
C LYS A 108 19.11 3.65 -13.12
N MET A 109 18.42 4.73 -13.47
CA MET A 109 18.68 6.10 -13.00
C MET A 109 17.51 6.57 -12.13
N ILE A 110 17.75 7.62 -11.34
CA ILE A 110 16.68 8.40 -10.70
C ILE A 110 16.47 9.66 -11.55
N SER A 111 15.25 9.78 -12.08
CA SER A 111 14.82 10.91 -12.88
C SER A 111 14.03 11.90 -12.02
N VAL A 112 13.93 13.14 -12.48
CA VAL A 112 13.19 14.22 -11.82
C VAL A 112 12.27 14.91 -12.82
N ALA A 113 11.04 15.18 -12.40
CA ALA A 113 10.10 16.07 -13.09
C ALA A 113 9.73 17.25 -12.18
N VAL A 114 9.31 18.38 -12.75
CA VAL A 114 9.01 19.61 -11.98
C VAL A 114 7.67 20.24 -12.37
N CYS A 115 6.97 20.82 -11.40
CA CYS A 115 5.72 21.56 -11.61
C CYS A 115 5.65 22.80 -10.69
N ASP A 116 4.89 23.82 -11.10
CA ASP A 116 4.62 25.00 -10.25
C ASP A 116 3.50 24.75 -9.21
N LYS A 117 2.86 23.57 -9.25
CA LYS A 117 1.73 23.20 -8.38
C LYS A 117 1.95 21.81 -7.79
N PRO A 118 1.41 21.51 -6.59
CA PRO A 118 1.54 20.18 -5.97
C PRO A 118 0.87 19.10 -6.83
N ALA A 119 -0.25 19.44 -7.49
CA ALA A 119 -0.82 18.62 -8.54
C ALA A 119 -1.09 19.50 -9.77
N GLY A 120 -0.50 19.11 -10.90
CA GLY A 120 -0.51 19.86 -12.15
C GLY A 120 0.19 19.05 -13.24
N HIS A 121 0.58 19.71 -14.33
CA HIS A 121 1.38 19.06 -15.36
C HIS A 121 2.85 19.18 -15.00
N TYR A 122 3.44 18.09 -14.50
CA TYR A 122 4.88 18.01 -14.30
C TYR A 122 5.55 17.84 -15.65
N GLU A 123 6.71 18.46 -15.80
CA GLU A 123 7.55 18.34 -16.99
C GLU A 123 8.87 17.67 -16.63
N PHE A 124 9.43 16.89 -17.55
CA PHE A 124 10.75 16.29 -17.35
C PHE A 124 11.78 17.38 -17.06
N TYR A 125 12.51 17.20 -15.96
CA TYR A 125 13.46 18.20 -15.47
C TYR A 125 14.91 17.75 -15.66
N GLY A 126 15.22 16.49 -15.34
CA GLY A 126 16.57 15.95 -15.49
C GLY A 126 16.76 14.61 -14.81
N TYR A 127 18.02 14.22 -14.69
CA TYR A 127 18.45 13.02 -13.95
C TYR A 127 19.32 13.46 -12.77
N VAL A 128 19.22 12.78 -11.64
CA VAL A 128 20.16 13.02 -10.54
C VAL A 128 21.56 12.61 -10.99
N HIS A 129 22.53 13.53 -10.88
CA HIS A 129 23.85 13.35 -11.49
C HIS A 129 24.98 13.88 -10.62
N TYR A 130 26.19 13.37 -10.86
CA TYR A 130 27.42 13.96 -10.30
C TYR A 130 27.81 15.24 -11.04
N LYS A 131 28.78 15.99 -10.51
CA LYS A 131 29.30 17.23 -11.13
C LYS A 131 29.85 17.07 -12.55
N ASP A 132 30.21 15.84 -12.95
CA ASP A 132 30.65 15.53 -14.31
C ASP A 132 29.50 15.12 -15.25
N ASN A 133 28.25 15.38 -14.85
CA ASN A 133 27.00 15.03 -15.53
C ASN A 133 26.74 13.53 -15.70
N THR A 134 27.54 12.66 -15.06
CA THR A 134 27.22 11.23 -15.03
C THR A 134 26.01 10.99 -14.12
N PRO A 135 24.93 10.36 -14.60
CA PRO A 135 23.80 10.03 -13.74
C PRO A 135 24.17 9.04 -12.63
N ILE A 136 23.50 9.11 -11.49
CA ILE A 136 23.63 8.06 -10.46
C ILE A 136 23.16 6.71 -10.99
N GLY A 137 23.79 5.63 -10.54
CA GLY A 137 23.59 4.28 -11.09
C GLY A 137 24.40 4.00 -12.37
N LYS A 138 25.25 4.94 -12.80
CA LYS A 138 26.18 4.79 -13.94
C LYS A 138 27.66 4.83 -13.54
N LYS A 139 28.00 4.99 -12.25
CA LYS A 139 29.38 4.94 -11.72
C LYS A 139 29.71 3.66 -10.97
N GLY A 140 28.91 2.61 -11.16
CA GLY A 140 29.13 1.31 -10.53
C GLY A 140 28.52 1.18 -9.14
N GLU A 141 27.64 2.10 -8.75
CA GLU A 141 26.79 1.97 -7.57
C GLU A 141 25.88 0.74 -7.68
N PRO A 142 25.40 0.21 -6.55
CA PRO A 142 24.27 -0.71 -6.55
C PRO A 142 23.04 -0.13 -7.26
N PHE A 143 22.07 -1.01 -7.57
CA PHE A 143 20.85 -0.64 -8.27
C PHE A 143 20.11 0.48 -7.54
N GLN A 144 19.88 1.58 -8.26
CA GLN A 144 19.14 2.76 -7.77
C GLN A 144 17.66 2.54 -8.05
N PHE A 145 16.86 2.45 -7.00
CA PHE A 145 15.43 2.15 -7.05
C PHE A 145 14.72 2.79 -5.85
N ASP A 146 13.40 2.94 -5.96
CA ASP A 146 12.51 3.47 -4.93
C ASP A 146 13.07 4.73 -4.23
N PRO A 147 13.14 5.87 -4.94
CA PRO A 147 13.68 7.11 -4.39
C PRO A 147 12.78 7.68 -3.29
N ALA A 148 13.38 8.07 -2.17
CA ALA A 148 12.77 8.99 -1.20
C ALA A 148 13.52 10.31 -1.23
N ILE A 149 12.80 11.42 -1.31
CA ILE A 149 13.39 12.76 -1.31
C ILE A 149 12.96 13.53 -0.06
N PHE A 150 13.92 14.15 0.62
CA PHE A 150 13.67 14.83 1.87
C PHE A 150 14.45 16.15 1.94
N MET A 151 13.71 17.27 2.04
CA MET A 151 14.27 18.57 2.38
C MET A 151 14.22 18.73 3.90
N ASP A 152 15.37 18.87 4.53
CA ASP A 152 15.46 19.08 5.97
C ASP A 152 15.27 20.57 6.33
N ASP A 153 15.01 20.84 7.61
CA ASP A 153 14.75 22.18 8.13
C ASP A 153 15.95 23.14 7.96
N ASP A 154 17.16 22.60 7.78
CA ASP A 154 18.38 23.37 7.52
C ASP A 154 18.62 23.67 6.03
N GLY A 155 17.66 23.30 5.16
CA GLY A 155 17.70 23.52 3.71
C GLY A 155 18.57 22.52 2.96
N LYS A 156 19.08 21.46 3.61
CA LYS A 156 19.77 20.36 2.90
C LYS A 156 18.77 19.39 2.31
N LEU A 157 19.10 18.92 1.11
CA LEU A 157 18.29 17.99 0.35
C LEU A 157 18.95 16.61 0.33
N TYR A 158 18.19 15.59 0.72
CA TYR A 158 18.66 14.21 0.83
C TYR A 158 17.82 13.27 -0.03
N LEU A 159 18.48 12.52 -0.91
CA LEU A 159 17.89 11.45 -1.71
C LEU A 159 18.31 10.09 -1.13
N TYR A 160 17.34 9.23 -0.86
CA TYR A 160 17.55 7.86 -0.39
C TYR A 160 17.13 6.87 -1.48
N THR A 161 17.93 5.82 -1.69
CA THR A 161 17.66 4.81 -2.71
C THR A 161 18.18 3.44 -2.27
N GLY A 162 17.68 2.38 -2.92
CA GLY A 162 18.31 1.06 -2.86
C GLY A 162 17.36 -0.09 -3.12
N PHE A 163 17.92 -1.22 -3.55
CA PHE A 163 17.18 -2.47 -3.72
C PHE A 163 18.05 -3.68 -3.37
N ALA A 164 17.63 -4.47 -2.39
CA ALA A 164 18.47 -5.53 -1.79
C ALA A 164 18.09 -6.95 -2.25
N LEU A 165 17.30 -7.11 -3.32
CA LEU A 165 16.90 -8.44 -3.80
C LEU A 165 18.12 -9.26 -4.25
N GLN A 166 18.47 -10.28 -3.46
CA GLN A 166 19.58 -11.20 -3.75
C GLN A 166 19.13 -12.39 -4.62
N GLY A 167 20.06 -12.96 -5.40
CA GLY A 167 19.89 -14.32 -5.95
C GLY A 167 19.97 -14.48 -7.47
N ASN A 168 19.79 -13.42 -8.29
CA ASN A 168 20.08 -13.51 -9.73
C ASN A 168 20.28 -12.13 -10.39
N PRO A 169 21.48 -11.79 -10.90
CA PRO A 169 21.72 -10.54 -11.61
C PRO A 169 20.79 -10.29 -12.80
N ILE A 170 20.27 -11.34 -13.45
CA ILE A 170 19.31 -11.22 -14.57
C ILE A 170 18.02 -10.52 -14.11
N LEU A 171 17.57 -10.75 -12.86
CA LEU A 171 16.38 -10.10 -12.30
C LEU A 171 16.60 -8.61 -12.02
N LEU A 172 17.86 -8.15 -11.99
CA LEU A 172 18.27 -6.75 -11.80
C LEU A 172 18.85 -6.13 -13.08
N ASP A 173 18.59 -6.75 -14.23
CA ASP A 173 19.14 -6.33 -15.53
C ASP A 173 20.68 -6.20 -15.49
N GLY A 174 21.36 -7.14 -14.84
CA GLY A 174 22.81 -7.17 -14.65
C GLY A 174 23.35 -6.22 -13.58
N SER A 175 22.49 -5.50 -12.86
CA SER A 175 22.89 -4.62 -11.76
C SER A 175 23.15 -5.40 -10.47
N LYS A 176 23.90 -4.80 -9.54
CA LYS A 176 24.13 -5.38 -8.21
C LYS A 176 23.08 -4.88 -7.21
N PRO A 177 22.55 -5.74 -6.33
CA PRO A 177 21.71 -5.27 -5.23
C PRO A 177 22.56 -4.46 -4.25
N THR A 178 21.91 -3.63 -3.43
CA THR A 178 22.58 -3.07 -2.25
C THR A 178 22.84 -4.17 -1.22
N GLU A 179 24.03 -4.19 -0.64
CA GLU A 179 24.40 -5.20 0.37
C GLU A 179 24.21 -4.69 1.80
N HIS A 180 24.39 -3.39 2.03
CA HIS A 180 24.45 -2.80 3.37
C HIS A 180 23.19 -1.98 3.73
N GLY A 181 22.09 -2.19 3.01
CA GLY A 181 20.83 -1.46 3.17
C GLY A 181 20.73 -0.21 2.29
N PRO A 182 19.89 0.78 2.66
CA PRO A 182 19.61 1.94 1.84
C PRO A 182 20.78 2.93 1.81
N MET A 183 20.99 3.54 0.65
CA MET A 183 21.98 4.58 0.41
C MET A 183 21.34 5.96 0.51
N CYS A 184 22.16 6.96 0.83
CA CYS A 184 21.79 8.37 0.90
C CYS A 184 22.79 9.21 0.11
N PHE A 185 22.26 10.20 -0.61
CA PHE A 185 22.99 11.24 -1.32
C PHE A 185 22.52 12.61 -0.81
N GLU A 186 23.46 13.52 -0.57
CA GLU A 186 23.15 14.95 -0.41
C GLU A 186 23.14 15.59 -1.80
N LEU A 187 22.05 16.24 -2.15
CA LEU A 187 21.87 16.96 -3.42
C LEU A 187 22.03 18.48 -3.23
N ASP A 188 22.32 19.19 -4.31
CA ASP A 188 22.31 20.64 -4.33
C ASP A 188 20.86 21.16 -4.38
N PRO A 189 20.37 21.86 -3.34
CA PRO A 189 19.00 22.34 -3.32
C PRO A 189 18.74 23.50 -4.30
N SER A 190 19.79 24.08 -4.90
CA SER A 190 19.62 25.15 -5.89
C SER A 190 19.22 24.64 -7.27
N ASP A 191 19.60 23.41 -7.61
CA ASP A 191 19.26 22.77 -8.89
C ASP A 191 18.47 21.48 -8.74
N MET A 192 18.33 20.94 -7.52
CA MET A 192 17.59 19.71 -7.21
C MET A 192 18.12 18.44 -7.93
N LEU A 193 19.28 18.47 -8.58
CA LEU A 193 19.81 17.37 -9.40
C LEU A 193 21.23 16.96 -9.01
N THR A 194 22.07 17.92 -8.64
CA THR A 194 23.52 17.68 -8.52
C THR A 194 23.86 17.04 -7.19
N VAL A 195 24.52 15.87 -7.23
CA VAL A 195 25.09 15.23 -6.04
C VAL A 195 26.22 16.07 -5.47
N LYS A 196 26.05 16.54 -4.23
CA LYS A 196 27.09 17.19 -3.43
C LYS A 196 27.95 16.19 -2.66
N LYS A 197 27.32 15.14 -2.14
CA LYS A 197 27.98 14.09 -1.33
C LYS A 197 27.24 12.76 -1.47
N GLY A 198 27.97 11.65 -1.41
CA GLY A 198 27.42 10.29 -1.41
C GLY A 198 27.88 9.44 -2.60
N PRO A 199 27.39 8.19 -2.70
CA PRO A 199 26.46 7.55 -1.75
C PRO A 199 27.11 7.23 -0.40
N GLY A 200 26.30 7.21 0.67
CA GLY A 200 26.66 6.62 1.96
C GLY A 200 25.50 5.79 2.52
N TYR A 201 25.78 4.76 3.31
CA TYR A 201 24.74 3.96 3.97
C TYR A 201 24.30 4.59 5.27
N ILE A 202 22.99 4.57 5.55
CA ILE A 202 22.42 5.24 6.73
C ILE A 202 22.35 4.36 7.98
N GLY A 203 22.73 3.09 7.89
CA GLY A 203 22.76 2.16 9.02
C GLY A 203 21.46 1.39 9.27
N VAL A 204 20.48 1.48 8.36
CA VAL A 204 19.41 0.46 8.27
C VAL A 204 20.02 -0.81 7.67
N ALA A 205 19.91 -1.92 8.38
CA ALA A 205 20.72 -3.11 8.08
C ALA A 205 20.27 -3.84 6.81
N GLY A 206 21.25 -4.23 5.98
CA GLY A 206 21.09 -5.28 4.98
C GLY A 206 21.02 -6.67 5.61
N GLU A 207 20.82 -7.71 4.81
CA GLU A 207 20.62 -9.08 5.30
C GLU A 207 21.76 -9.56 6.21
N LYS A 208 23.00 -9.31 5.82
CA LYS A 208 24.19 -9.78 6.54
C LYS A 208 24.34 -9.06 7.88
N GLU A 209 24.18 -7.73 7.87
CA GLU A 209 24.30 -6.86 9.03
C GLU A 209 23.14 -7.03 10.02
N SER A 210 22.00 -7.56 9.56
CA SER A 210 20.82 -7.73 10.41
C SER A 210 20.97 -8.80 11.49
N LYS A 211 21.81 -9.83 11.26
CA LYS A 211 21.93 -11.01 12.13
C LYS A 211 22.41 -10.64 13.53
N GLY A 212 21.70 -11.11 14.56
CA GLY A 212 22.00 -10.82 15.96
C GLY A 212 21.67 -9.38 16.38
N THR A 213 20.98 -8.62 15.55
CA THR A 213 20.54 -7.24 15.84
C THR A 213 19.01 -7.17 15.90
N PRO A 214 18.42 -6.06 16.37
CA PRO A 214 16.98 -5.86 16.28
C PRO A 214 16.41 -5.91 14.85
N TYR A 215 17.24 -5.77 13.80
CA TYR A 215 16.82 -5.93 12.40
C TYR A 215 16.72 -7.38 11.95
N GLU A 216 17.13 -8.37 12.75
CA GLU A 216 17.08 -9.77 12.34
C GLU A 216 15.65 -10.18 11.98
N GLY A 217 15.50 -10.77 10.77
CA GLY A 217 14.18 -11.08 10.20
C GLY A 217 13.48 -9.89 9.54
N HIS A 218 14.01 -8.66 9.64
CA HIS A 218 13.41 -7.43 9.13
C HIS A 218 14.43 -6.55 8.39
N ALA A 219 15.42 -7.16 7.74
CA ALA A 219 16.44 -6.46 6.96
C ALA A 219 15.85 -5.73 5.75
N PHE A 220 16.51 -4.67 5.31
CA PHE A 220 16.06 -3.83 4.19
C PHE A 220 15.92 -4.60 2.87
N LEU A 221 14.83 -4.35 2.14
CA LEU A 221 14.63 -4.75 0.74
C LEU A 221 14.54 -3.54 -0.19
N GLU A 222 13.54 -2.68 0.02
CA GLU A 222 13.14 -1.60 -0.91
C GLU A 222 12.27 -0.54 -0.21
N ALA A 223 11.58 0.29 -0.99
CA ALA A 223 10.55 1.24 -0.52
C ALA A 223 11.07 2.28 0.48
N SER A 224 12.19 2.92 0.17
CA SER A 224 12.72 4.01 1.02
C SER A 224 11.67 5.11 1.16
N SER A 225 11.47 5.60 2.38
CA SER A 225 10.70 6.81 2.65
C SER A 225 11.21 7.49 3.92
N MET A 226 11.40 8.81 3.90
CA MET A 226 11.95 9.57 5.03
C MET A 226 10.92 10.55 5.58
N ARG A 227 10.79 10.58 6.90
CA ARG A 227 9.92 11.51 7.64
C ARG A 227 10.66 12.08 8.84
N LYS A 228 10.21 13.24 9.31
CA LYS A 228 10.73 13.87 10.53
C LYS A 228 9.56 14.27 11.41
N PHE A 229 9.56 13.78 12.65
CA PHE A 229 8.57 14.16 13.67
C PHE A 229 9.30 14.62 14.91
N ASN A 230 8.99 15.84 15.37
CA ASN A 230 9.55 16.42 16.60
C ASN A 230 11.10 16.35 16.69
N GLY A 231 11.80 16.54 15.57
CA GLY A 231 13.26 16.50 15.50
C GLY A 231 13.88 15.13 15.26
N THR A 232 13.12 14.04 15.38
CA THR A 232 13.58 12.67 15.11
C THR A 232 13.27 12.27 13.68
N TYR A 233 14.22 11.62 13.02
CA TYR A 233 14.09 11.08 11.66
C TYR A 233 13.55 9.65 11.72
N TYR A 234 12.57 9.37 10.88
CA TYR A 234 11.91 8.08 10.73
C TYR A 234 12.11 7.62 9.30
N PHE A 235 12.88 6.56 9.12
CA PHE A 235 13.08 5.91 7.82
C PHE A 235 12.17 4.71 7.71
N ILE A 236 11.22 4.76 6.79
CA ILE A 236 10.28 3.69 6.48
C ILE A 236 10.84 2.88 5.31
N TYR A 237 10.65 1.56 5.36
CA TYR A 237 11.12 0.66 4.33
C TYR A 237 10.32 -0.64 4.28
N SER A 238 10.37 -1.34 3.16
CA SER A 238 9.89 -2.71 3.01
C SER A 238 11.02 -3.68 3.31
N SER A 239 10.76 -4.69 4.14
CA SER A 239 11.79 -5.66 4.54
C SER A 239 11.97 -6.78 3.51
N LEU A 240 12.98 -7.64 3.68
CA LEU A 240 13.18 -8.85 2.85
C LEU A 240 12.00 -9.84 2.93
N ASN A 241 11.11 -9.72 3.93
CA ASN A 241 9.85 -10.46 3.96
C ASN A 241 8.85 -9.97 2.91
N SER A 242 9.06 -8.76 2.37
CA SER A 242 8.32 -8.10 1.29
C SER A 242 6.87 -7.74 1.62
N HIS A 243 6.24 -8.42 2.59
CA HIS A 243 4.85 -8.21 2.98
C HIS A 243 4.62 -7.14 4.06
N GLU A 244 5.68 -6.55 4.61
CA GLU A 244 5.60 -5.63 5.75
C GLU A 244 6.38 -4.33 5.52
N LEU A 245 5.81 -3.23 6.03
CA LEU A 245 6.50 -1.97 6.17
C LEU A 245 7.06 -1.89 7.59
N CYS A 246 8.35 -1.62 7.66
CA CYS A 246 9.12 -1.40 8.88
C CYS A 246 9.51 0.07 8.99
N TYR A 247 9.96 0.47 10.17
CA TYR A 247 10.61 1.77 10.36
C TYR A 247 11.88 1.66 11.20
N ALA A 248 12.77 2.61 11.01
CA ALA A 248 13.94 2.85 11.82
C ALA A 248 14.03 4.33 12.21
N VAL A 249 14.66 4.63 13.34
CA VAL A 249 14.74 5.99 13.89
C VAL A 249 16.18 6.46 14.07
N SER A 250 16.43 7.74 13.87
CA SER A 250 17.71 8.39 14.15
C SER A 250 17.53 9.86 14.54
N ASP A 251 18.53 10.42 15.21
CA ASP A 251 18.65 11.87 15.43
C ASP A 251 19.40 12.57 14.28
N HIS A 252 19.83 11.81 13.26
CA HIS A 252 20.53 12.32 12.09
C HIS A 252 19.92 11.77 10.78
N PRO A 253 19.78 12.60 9.73
CA PRO A 253 19.15 12.17 8.47
C PRO A 253 20.00 11.15 7.70
N THR A 254 21.30 11.04 7.98
CA THR A 254 22.25 10.30 7.14
C THR A 254 22.94 9.13 7.83
N GLY A 255 22.53 8.73 9.03
CA GLY A 255 23.26 7.70 9.78
C GLY A 255 22.63 7.34 11.11
N GLY A 256 23.05 6.20 11.68
CA GLY A 256 22.71 5.82 13.06
C GLY A 256 21.30 5.26 13.25
N PHE A 257 20.62 4.88 12.17
CA PHE A 257 19.24 4.39 12.24
C PHE A 257 19.10 3.08 13.02
N GLN A 258 18.19 3.06 13.98
CA GLN A 258 17.88 1.90 14.81
C GLN A 258 16.48 1.38 14.53
N TYR A 259 16.32 0.05 14.46
CA TYR A 259 15.04 -0.57 14.16
C TYR A 259 13.94 -0.17 15.17
N GLY A 260 12.82 0.29 14.65
CA GLY A 260 11.66 0.73 15.43
C GLY A 260 10.54 -0.30 15.54
N GLY A 261 10.41 -1.18 14.54
CA GLY A 261 9.36 -2.20 14.48
C GLY A 261 8.62 -2.24 13.14
N ILE A 262 7.55 -3.04 13.10
CA ILE A 262 6.63 -3.15 11.96
C ILE A 262 5.56 -2.06 12.09
N LEU A 263 5.34 -1.29 11.03
CA LEU A 263 4.24 -0.33 10.92
C LEU A 263 2.94 -1.02 10.48
N VAL A 264 3.00 -1.86 9.46
CA VAL A 264 1.85 -2.61 8.93
C VAL A 264 2.34 -3.83 8.15
N SER A 265 1.59 -4.93 8.16
CA SER A 265 1.88 -6.10 7.34
C SER A 265 0.64 -6.50 6.54
N ASN A 266 0.83 -6.71 5.24
CA ASN A 266 -0.14 -7.41 4.42
C ASN A 266 -0.40 -8.79 5.05
N GLY A 267 -1.66 -9.04 5.45
CA GLY A 267 -2.07 -10.27 6.12
C GLY A 267 -1.96 -10.25 7.64
N ASP A 268 -1.76 -9.09 8.27
CA ASP A 268 -1.76 -8.91 9.73
C ASP A 268 -0.64 -9.68 10.48
N ILE A 269 0.41 -10.14 9.77
CA ILE A 269 1.53 -10.91 10.35
C ILE A 269 2.27 -10.05 11.38
N GLY A 270 2.52 -10.61 12.57
CA GLY A 270 3.10 -9.92 13.72
C GLY A 270 2.07 -9.48 14.77
N LEU A 271 0.77 -9.46 14.41
CA LEU A 271 -0.31 -9.18 15.37
C LEU A 271 -0.69 -10.43 16.20
N PRO A 272 -1.32 -10.24 17.38
CA PRO A 272 -1.71 -11.36 18.24
C PRO A 272 -2.53 -12.42 17.51
N GLY A 273 -2.01 -13.66 17.48
CA GLY A 273 -2.65 -14.80 16.80
C GLY A 273 -2.29 -14.95 15.32
N VAL A 274 -1.42 -14.09 14.77
CA VAL A 274 -0.94 -14.11 13.38
C VAL A 274 0.59 -14.10 13.38
N ASN A 275 1.19 -15.18 13.87
CA ASN A 275 2.63 -15.22 14.15
C ASN A 275 3.51 -15.36 12.91
N ASP A 276 2.96 -15.89 11.81
CA ASP A 276 3.70 -16.15 10.58
C ASP A 276 2.78 -16.15 9.35
N VAL A 277 3.39 -16.31 8.17
CA VAL A 277 2.70 -16.34 6.87
C VAL A 277 1.62 -17.43 6.75
N ASN A 278 1.69 -18.52 7.52
CA ASN A 278 0.67 -19.58 7.47
C ASN A 278 -0.61 -19.16 8.20
N HIS A 279 -0.52 -18.18 9.10
CA HIS A 279 -1.65 -17.63 9.85
C HIS A 279 -2.20 -16.35 9.23
N ALA A 280 -1.56 -15.84 8.17
CA ALA A 280 -1.89 -14.59 7.54
C ALA A 280 -3.36 -14.50 7.11
N LYS A 281 -3.96 -13.32 7.27
CA LYS A 281 -5.38 -13.05 7.03
C LYS A 281 -5.67 -12.44 5.66
N ASN A 282 -4.65 -12.29 4.84
CA ASN A 282 -4.73 -11.97 3.41
C ASN A 282 -3.59 -12.65 2.66
N SER A 283 -3.77 -12.82 1.35
CA SER A 283 -2.62 -13.08 0.48
C SER A 283 -1.66 -11.88 0.50
N THR A 284 -0.38 -12.19 0.57
CA THR A 284 0.71 -11.22 0.72
C THR A 284 1.45 -11.03 -0.60
N GLY A 285 2.42 -10.16 -0.62
CA GLY A 285 3.27 -9.83 -1.77
C GLY A 285 4.15 -8.65 -1.38
N ASN A 286 4.59 -7.85 -2.35
CA ASN A 286 5.34 -6.64 -2.03
C ASN A 286 4.50 -5.61 -1.26
N THR A 287 5.18 -4.69 -0.59
CA THR A 287 4.55 -3.56 0.07
C THR A 287 5.48 -2.36 -0.03
N HIS A 288 4.88 -1.18 -0.04
CA HIS A 288 5.54 0.10 -0.17
C HIS A 288 4.57 1.15 0.37
N GLY A 289 5.09 2.15 1.05
CA GLY A 289 4.35 3.34 1.42
C GLY A 289 5.11 4.11 2.49
N SER A 290 4.39 4.95 3.22
CA SER A 290 5.00 5.92 4.11
C SER A 290 4.16 6.16 5.36
N LEU A 291 4.58 7.14 6.15
CA LEU A 291 3.99 7.58 7.40
C LEU A 291 3.77 9.10 7.34
N ILE A 292 2.67 9.60 7.89
CA ILE A 292 2.43 11.05 7.96
C ILE A 292 1.63 11.42 9.20
N GLU A 293 1.88 12.62 9.71
CA GLU A 293 1.07 13.24 10.76
C GLU A 293 0.00 14.15 10.15
N ILE A 294 -1.25 13.97 10.55
CA ILE A 294 -2.39 14.78 10.13
C ILE A 294 -3.17 15.16 11.39
N ASN A 295 -3.25 16.45 11.70
CA ASN A 295 -4.03 16.97 12.83
C ASN A 295 -3.73 16.27 14.17
N GLY A 296 -2.45 16.00 14.47
CA GLY A 296 -2.00 15.36 15.71
C GLY A 296 -2.20 13.83 15.77
N LYS A 297 -2.55 13.21 14.65
CA LYS A 297 -2.67 11.75 14.50
C LYS A 297 -1.72 11.25 13.42
N TYR A 298 -1.19 10.04 13.59
CA TYR A 298 -0.30 9.42 12.63
C TYR A 298 -1.05 8.42 11.76
N TYR A 299 -0.66 8.34 10.49
CA TYR A 299 -1.25 7.46 9.50
C TYR A 299 -0.18 6.74 8.70
N VAL A 300 -0.25 5.42 8.63
CA VAL A 300 0.57 4.61 7.72
C VAL A 300 -0.17 4.40 6.41
N PHE A 301 0.49 4.71 5.30
CA PHE A 301 0.02 4.46 3.94
C PHE A 301 0.75 3.24 3.38
N TYR A 302 0.04 2.38 2.67
CA TYR A 302 0.56 1.14 2.10
C TYR A 302 -0.34 0.70 0.94
N HIS A 303 -0.11 -0.50 0.41
CA HIS A 303 -1.00 -1.10 -0.58
C HIS A 303 -1.27 -2.57 -0.28
N ARG A 304 -2.40 -3.05 -0.80
CA ARG A 304 -2.79 -4.46 -0.75
C ARG A 304 -2.97 -5.04 -2.15
N HIS A 305 -3.01 -6.36 -2.23
CA HIS A 305 -3.10 -7.08 -3.50
C HIS A 305 -4.54 -7.44 -3.89
N SER A 306 -4.80 -7.41 -5.19
CA SER A 306 -6.02 -7.95 -5.79
C SER A 306 -5.70 -8.89 -6.96
N ASN A 307 -6.70 -9.64 -7.39
CA ASN A 307 -6.69 -10.42 -8.62
C ASN A 307 -5.61 -11.54 -8.69
N ARG A 308 -5.15 -12.02 -7.52
CA ARG A 308 -4.26 -13.18 -7.35
C ARG A 308 -2.85 -12.99 -7.93
N LYS A 309 -2.35 -11.75 -7.97
CA LYS A 309 -1.03 -11.40 -8.50
C LYS A 309 -0.52 -10.12 -7.86
N GLN A 310 0.78 -9.86 -8.01
CA GLN A 310 1.39 -8.69 -7.38
C GLN A 310 1.11 -7.36 -8.11
N SER A 311 0.85 -7.34 -9.42
CA SER A 311 0.66 -6.07 -10.17
C SER A 311 -0.79 -5.59 -10.32
N SER A 312 -1.58 -5.68 -9.25
CA SER A 312 -2.93 -5.10 -9.20
C SER A 312 -3.18 -4.61 -7.78
N ARG A 313 -2.47 -3.54 -7.41
CA ARG A 313 -2.32 -3.11 -6.02
C ARG A 313 -3.18 -1.89 -5.72
N GLN A 314 -3.92 -1.94 -4.61
CA GLN A 314 -4.85 -0.89 -4.21
C GLN A 314 -4.32 -0.16 -2.99
N ALA A 315 -4.42 1.18 -3.02
CA ALA A 315 -3.94 2.06 -1.96
C ALA A 315 -4.78 1.90 -0.67
N CYS A 316 -4.11 1.65 0.45
CA CYS A 316 -4.72 1.51 1.77
C CYS A 316 -3.98 2.37 2.78
N ALA A 317 -4.66 2.75 3.86
CA ALA A 317 -4.02 3.49 4.94
C ALA A 317 -4.71 3.21 6.27
N GLU A 318 -3.99 3.28 7.38
CA GLU A 318 -4.52 3.07 8.73
C GLU A 318 -4.07 4.19 9.66
N GLU A 319 -4.93 4.60 10.60
CA GLU A 319 -4.46 5.35 11.78
C GLU A 319 -3.54 4.45 12.61
N ILE A 320 -2.33 4.92 12.91
CA ILE A 320 -1.33 4.16 13.65
C ILE A 320 -1.04 4.83 14.99
N GLN A 321 -1.01 4.04 16.06
CA GLN A 321 -0.81 4.57 17.40
C GLN A 321 0.68 4.80 17.67
N PHE A 322 1.01 6.00 18.16
CA PHE A 322 2.32 6.31 18.71
C PHE A 322 2.24 6.26 20.25
N LYS A 323 2.96 5.33 20.86
CA LYS A 323 2.95 5.09 22.30
C LYS A 323 4.35 4.78 22.80
N ASP A 324 4.74 5.40 23.91
CA ASP A 324 6.03 5.17 24.57
C ASP A 324 7.24 5.35 23.61
N GLY A 325 7.15 6.35 22.73
CA GLY A 325 8.20 6.68 21.76
C GLY A 325 8.25 5.78 20.52
N LYS A 326 7.27 4.88 20.33
CA LYS A 326 7.24 3.91 19.23
C LYS A 326 5.88 3.85 18.55
N PHE A 327 5.88 3.53 17.27
CA PHE A 327 4.68 3.15 16.55
C PHE A 327 4.31 1.70 16.87
N CYS A 328 3.04 1.48 17.24
CA CYS A 328 2.46 0.15 17.34
C CYS A 328 1.99 -0.30 15.97
N GLN A 329 2.27 -1.55 15.60
CA GLN A 329 1.82 -2.11 14.31
C GLN A 329 0.31 -1.90 14.13
N ALA A 330 -0.05 -1.31 12.99
CA ALA A 330 -1.43 -1.14 12.56
C ALA A 330 -2.01 -2.46 12.07
N GLU A 331 -3.28 -2.69 12.40
CA GLU A 331 -4.10 -3.76 11.85
C GLU A 331 -4.71 -3.31 10.52
N MET A 332 -4.79 -4.20 9.53
CA MET A 332 -5.55 -3.93 8.30
C MET A 332 -7.04 -3.88 8.61
N THR A 333 -7.69 -2.76 8.35
CA THR A 333 -9.11 -2.53 8.60
C THR A 333 -9.86 -2.11 7.34
N SER A 334 -11.18 -2.28 7.35
CA SER A 334 -12.09 -1.70 6.35
C SER A 334 -12.31 -0.21 6.59
N CYS A 335 -12.07 0.28 7.81
CA CYS A 335 -12.22 1.68 8.20
C CYS A 335 -11.17 2.59 7.54
N GLY A 336 -9.92 2.14 7.50
CA GLY A 336 -8.79 2.96 7.07
C GLY A 336 -8.81 4.37 7.66
N LEU A 337 -8.90 5.39 6.79
CA LEU A 337 -8.89 6.80 7.16
C LEU A 337 -10.19 7.33 7.82
N ASN A 338 -11.18 6.47 8.10
CA ASN A 338 -12.48 6.91 8.63
C ASN A 338 -12.38 7.50 10.05
N GLY A 339 -11.40 7.05 10.84
CA GLY A 339 -11.13 7.50 12.21
C GLY A 339 -12.12 6.99 13.28
N SER A 340 -13.05 6.13 12.89
CA SER A 340 -14.06 5.50 13.78
C SER A 340 -14.64 4.25 13.10
N PRO A 341 -15.35 3.38 13.84
CA PRO A 341 -16.11 2.29 13.23
C PRO A 341 -17.08 2.82 12.15
N LEU A 342 -17.26 2.04 11.09
CA LEU A 342 -18.25 2.31 10.04
C LEU A 342 -19.68 2.22 10.60
N ASN A 343 -20.64 2.90 9.98
CA ASN A 343 -22.02 2.90 10.45
C ASN A 343 -22.65 1.49 10.42
N GLY A 344 -23.37 1.09 11.45
CA GLY A 344 -24.13 -0.17 11.47
C GLY A 344 -25.39 -0.20 10.60
N THR A 345 -25.59 0.82 9.77
CA THR A 345 -26.69 0.90 8.81
C THR A 345 -26.15 1.40 7.49
N GLY A 346 -26.47 0.73 6.38
CA GLY A 346 -26.05 1.16 5.05
C GLY A 346 -25.76 0.00 4.11
N HIS A 347 -25.40 0.36 2.88
CA HIS A 347 -24.95 -0.55 1.84
C HIS A 347 -23.42 -0.57 1.81
N TYR A 348 -22.83 -1.76 1.87
CA TYR A 348 -21.39 -1.94 1.88
C TYR A 348 -20.94 -2.87 0.75
N PRO A 349 -20.06 -2.40 -0.15
CA PRO A 349 -19.52 -3.26 -1.17
C PRO A 349 -18.52 -4.24 -0.55
N SER A 350 -18.52 -5.48 -1.01
CA SER A 350 -17.69 -6.53 -0.39
C SER A 350 -16.18 -6.29 -0.58
N TYR A 351 -15.78 -5.48 -1.56
CA TYR A 351 -14.36 -5.25 -1.85
C TYR A 351 -13.63 -4.50 -0.74
N ILE A 352 -14.33 -3.89 0.21
CA ILE A 352 -13.69 -3.26 1.39
C ILE A 352 -13.26 -4.29 2.44
N ALA A 353 -13.38 -5.59 2.14
CA ALA A 353 -12.88 -6.65 3.00
C ALA A 353 -11.40 -6.43 3.30
N CYS A 354 -11.09 -6.37 4.59
CA CYS A 354 -9.73 -6.20 5.08
C CYS A 354 -9.06 -7.53 5.42
N ASN A 355 -9.82 -8.63 5.48
CA ASN A 355 -9.28 -9.99 5.58
C ASN A 355 -9.98 -10.90 4.56
N VAL A 356 -9.21 -11.67 3.79
CA VAL A 356 -9.70 -12.63 2.80
C VAL A 356 -8.79 -13.86 2.77
N TYR A 357 -9.30 -14.98 3.25
CA TYR A 357 -8.55 -16.25 3.29
C TYR A 357 -9.49 -17.46 3.19
N GLY A 358 -8.93 -18.63 2.88
CA GLY A 358 -9.68 -19.88 2.75
C GLY A 358 -9.10 -20.99 3.60
N LYS A 359 -9.74 -22.16 3.54
CA LYS A 359 -9.29 -23.38 4.25
C LYS A 359 -7.85 -23.80 3.94
N LYS A 360 -7.32 -23.40 2.78
CA LYS A 360 -5.92 -23.63 2.37
C LYS A 360 -4.96 -22.50 2.80
N GLY A 361 -5.41 -21.59 3.66
CA GLY A 361 -4.66 -20.40 4.04
C GLY A 361 -4.57 -19.38 2.92
N THR A 362 -3.51 -18.57 2.98
CA THR A 362 -3.21 -17.49 2.03
C THR A 362 -1.95 -17.83 1.23
N ARG A 363 -1.48 -16.90 0.39
CA ARG A 363 -0.30 -17.10 -0.46
C ARG A 363 0.54 -15.84 -0.49
N PHE A 364 1.84 -16.02 -0.62
CA PHE A 364 2.72 -15.00 -1.17
C PHE A 364 2.51 -14.96 -2.70
N LEU A 365 1.93 -13.88 -3.20
CA LEU A 365 1.60 -13.74 -4.61
C LEU A 365 2.87 -13.51 -5.44
N SER A 366 2.77 -13.72 -6.75
CA SER A 366 3.83 -13.37 -7.71
C SER A 366 3.23 -12.61 -8.89
N MET A 367 4.05 -12.28 -9.89
CA MET A 367 3.56 -11.66 -11.13
C MET A 367 2.64 -12.59 -11.94
N LEU A 368 2.83 -13.91 -11.77
CA LEU A 368 1.96 -14.91 -12.37
C LEU A 368 0.67 -15.04 -11.57
N LYS A 369 -0.45 -15.12 -12.30
CA LYS A 369 -1.77 -15.23 -11.69
C LYS A 369 -1.94 -16.60 -11.02
N HIS A 370 -2.04 -16.61 -9.70
CA HIS A 370 -2.15 -17.84 -8.91
C HIS A 370 -3.49 -18.54 -9.13
N PRO A 371 -3.56 -19.89 -9.10
CA PRO A 371 -4.83 -20.63 -9.14
C PRO A 371 -5.83 -20.22 -8.04
N LYS A 372 -7.13 -20.21 -8.37
CA LYS A 372 -8.20 -19.80 -7.44
C LYS A 372 -8.64 -20.87 -6.45
N ALA A 373 -8.41 -22.15 -6.74
CA ALA A 373 -9.04 -23.25 -6.01
C ALA A 373 -8.68 -23.25 -4.50
N GLY A 374 -9.69 -23.02 -3.66
CA GLY A 374 -9.55 -22.99 -2.19
C GLY A 374 -9.08 -21.66 -1.62
N HIS A 375 -8.98 -20.60 -2.43
CA HIS A 375 -8.58 -19.27 -2.01
C HIS A 375 -9.58 -18.23 -2.54
N PRO A 376 -10.39 -17.61 -1.67
CA PRO A 376 -11.15 -16.43 -2.06
C PRO A 376 -10.19 -15.27 -2.36
N TYR A 377 -10.61 -14.33 -3.20
CA TYR A 377 -9.75 -13.22 -3.60
C TYR A 377 -10.54 -12.00 -4.06
N LEU A 378 -9.99 -10.81 -3.81
CA LEU A 378 -10.52 -9.56 -4.35
C LEU A 378 -10.28 -9.50 -5.86
N THR A 379 -11.26 -9.07 -6.65
CA THR A 379 -11.14 -8.89 -8.11
C THR A 379 -12.24 -7.98 -8.64
N GLN A 380 -12.14 -7.61 -9.91
CA GLN A 380 -13.22 -7.04 -10.71
C GLN A 380 -13.56 -7.87 -11.93
N LYS A 381 -14.64 -7.48 -12.61
CA LYS A 381 -14.94 -7.91 -13.99
C LYS A 381 -14.30 -6.94 -14.99
N GLY A 382 -14.05 -7.43 -16.21
CA GLY A 382 -13.54 -6.58 -17.29
C GLY A 382 -12.10 -6.09 -17.11
N ARG A 383 -11.81 -4.92 -17.70
CA ARG A 383 -10.52 -4.22 -17.71
C ARG A 383 -10.59 -2.97 -16.82
N ASP A 384 -9.52 -2.18 -16.79
CA ASP A 384 -9.51 -0.82 -16.24
C ASP A 384 -10.67 0.03 -16.77
N ARG A 385 -11.12 0.98 -15.94
CA ARG A 385 -12.30 1.81 -16.20
C ARG A 385 -12.32 3.03 -15.30
N GLU A 386 -13.24 3.94 -15.62
CA GLU A 386 -13.40 5.24 -14.96
C GLU A 386 -14.58 5.28 -13.96
N SER A 387 -15.39 4.22 -13.84
CA SER A 387 -16.54 4.15 -12.90
C SER A 387 -17.10 2.72 -12.72
N GLY A 388 -17.83 2.45 -11.62
CA GLY A 388 -18.65 1.24 -11.41
C GLY A 388 -18.33 0.37 -10.17
N GLU A 389 -19.33 -0.39 -9.69
CA GLU A 389 -19.30 -1.19 -8.44
C GLU A 389 -18.99 -2.70 -8.64
N ASP A 390 -18.18 -3.05 -9.62
CA ASP A 390 -17.94 -4.43 -10.04
C ASP A 390 -16.72 -5.08 -9.37
N GLN A 391 -16.19 -4.50 -8.29
CA GLN A 391 -15.23 -5.19 -7.43
C GLN A 391 -15.95 -6.01 -6.36
N TYR A 392 -15.42 -7.20 -6.10
CA TYR A 392 -16.05 -8.17 -5.21
C TYR A 392 -15.04 -9.17 -4.64
N VAL A 393 -15.46 -9.90 -3.61
CA VAL A 393 -14.72 -11.07 -3.14
C VAL A 393 -15.17 -12.27 -3.96
N ALA A 394 -14.31 -12.72 -4.87
CA ALA A 394 -14.58 -13.85 -5.73
C ALA A 394 -14.30 -15.18 -5.03
N HIS A 395 -15.02 -16.21 -5.48
CA HIS A 395 -14.72 -17.60 -5.17
C HIS A 395 -14.73 -17.94 -3.66
N MET A 396 -15.70 -17.42 -2.92
CA MET A 396 -16.03 -17.90 -1.58
C MET A 396 -16.48 -19.37 -1.69
N CYS A 397 -15.70 -20.29 -1.12
CA CYS A 397 -15.94 -21.73 -1.10
C CYS A 397 -15.89 -22.27 0.35
N ASP A 398 -16.04 -23.58 0.54
CA ASP A 398 -15.98 -24.20 1.87
C ASP A 398 -14.74 -23.73 2.68
N GLY A 399 -14.98 -23.18 3.87
CA GLY A 399 -13.97 -22.61 4.76
C GLY A 399 -13.41 -21.25 4.32
N SER A 400 -14.04 -20.55 3.37
CA SER A 400 -13.69 -19.17 3.02
C SER A 400 -14.19 -18.18 4.07
N VAL A 401 -13.36 -17.16 4.32
CA VAL A 401 -13.68 -16.03 5.20
C VAL A 401 -13.43 -14.73 4.45
N ALA A 402 -14.41 -13.82 4.56
CA ALA A 402 -14.25 -12.40 4.24
C ALA A 402 -14.53 -11.59 5.52
N GLY A 403 -13.53 -10.87 6.00
CA GLY A 403 -13.58 -10.09 7.24
C GLY A 403 -13.60 -8.59 6.98
N TYR A 404 -14.36 -7.87 7.82
CA TYR A 404 -14.57 -6.43 7.74
C TYR A 404 -14.46 -5.82 9.15
N LYS A 405 -13.58 -4.82 9.31
CA LYS A 405 -13.23 -4.24 10.61
C LYS A 405 -13.28 -2.71 10.50
N TYR A 406 -14.02 -1.95 11.31
CA TYR A 406 -15.03 -2.31 12.30
C TYR A 406 -16.33 -1.54 12.02
N PHE A 407 -17.43 -1.93 12.64
CA PHE A 407 -18.74 -1.27 12.55
C PHE A 407 -19.28 -0.94 13.94
N ASP A 408 -20.05 0.14 14.06
CA ASP A 408 -20.95 0.37 15.19
C ASP A 408 -22.26 -0.37 14.93
N LEU A 409 -22.40 -1.58 15.46
CA LEU A 409 -23.55 -2.46 15.23
C LEU A 409 -24.60 -2.37 16.35
N SER A 410 -24.49 -1.39 17.24
CA SER A 410 -25.37 -1.28 18.42
C SER A 410 -26.86 -1.17 18.05
N GLU A 411 -27.15 -0.55 16.92
CA GLU A 411 -28.52 -0.40 16.40
C GLU A 411 -28.87 -1.34 15.25
N THR A 412 -27.93 -2.12 14.72
CA THR A 412 -28.18 -3.06 13.61
C THR A 412 -29.08 -4.22 14.05
N LYS A 413 -30.13 -4.50 13.29
CA LYS A 413 -31.12 -5.55 13.54
C LYS A 413 -31.16 -6.64 12.45
N GLU A 414 -30.74 -6.33 11.24
CA GLU A 414 -30.70 -7.28 10.11
C GLU A 414 -29.42 -7.11 9.31
N ILE A 415 -28.91 -8.24 8.81
CA ILE A 415 -27.87 -8.28 7.80
C ILE A 415 -28.39 -8.99 6.56
N ARG A 416 -28.03 -8.45 5.40
CA ARG A 416 -28.36 -9.02 4.10
C ARG A 416 -27.10 -9.16 3.27
N ILE A 417 -26.94 -10.29 2.59
CA ILE A 417 -25.83 -10.54 1.67
C ILE A 417 -26.33 -10.64 0.24
N ASN A 418 -25.55 -10.13 -0.69
CA ASN A 418 -25.77 -10.20 -2.13
C ASN A 418 -24.68 -11.06 -2.77
N ILE A 419 -25.07 -12.25 -3.25
CA ILE A 419 -24.13 -13.25 -3.76
C ILE A 419 -24.54 -13.78 -5.14
N CYS A 420 -23.58 -14.25 -5.93
CA CYS A 420 -23.82 -14.85 -7.24
C CYS A 420 -22.90 -16.06 -7.46
N GLY A 421 -23.42 -17.20 -7.89
CA GLY A 421 -22.58 -18.39 -8.12
C GLY A 421 -23.37 -19.69 -8.14
N ASN A 422 -22.68 -20.81 -7.91
CA ASN A 422 -23.31 -22.12 -7.77
C ASN A 422 -22.87 -22.73 -6.45
N ALA A 423 -23.71 -22.53 -5.42
CA ALA A 423 -23.36 -22.86 -4.04
C ALA A 423 -24.61 -23.24 -3.23
N SER A 424 -24.43 -24.14 -2.27
CA SER A 424 -25.44 -24.53 -1.29
C SER A 424 -24.77 -24.82 0.05
N GLY A 425 -25.19 -24.11 1.10
CA GLY A 425 -24.58 -24.19 2.42
C GLY A 425 -25.07 -23.08 3.34
N THR A 426 -24.21 -22.66 4.27
CA THR A 426 -24.51 -21.60 5.24
C THR A 426 -23.38 -20.59 5.26
N VAL A 427 -23.73 -19.30 5.24
CA VAL A 427 -22.81 -18.22 5.58
C VAL A 427 -23.04 -17.85 7.04
N TYR A 428 -22.04 -18.11 7.88
CA TYR A 428 -22.05 -17.72 9.28
C TYR A 428 -21.46 -16.32 9.43
N ILE A 429 -22.15 -15.47 10.19
CA ILE A 429 -21.67 -14.14 10.55
C ILE A 429 -21.10 -14.21 11.95
N ARG A 430 -19.80 -13.91 12.10
CA ARG A 430 -19.11 -13.90 13.40
C ARG A 430 -18.54 -12.52 13.69
N THR A 431 -18.49 -12.13 14.95
CA THR A 431 -17.77 -10.94 15.40
C THR A 431 -16.32 -11.23 15.78
N ARG A 432 -16.00 -12.51 16.03
CA ARG A 432 -14.64 -13.05 16.16
C ARG A 432 -14.55 -14.43 15.52
N GLU A 433 -13.41 -14.76 14.92
CA GLU A 433 -13.25 -15.99 14.12
C GLU A 433 -13.64 -17.28 14.85
N ASN A 434 -13.35 -17.38 16.16
CA ASN A 434 -13.54 -18.59 16.96
C ASN A 434 -14.75 -18.53 17.92
N GLU A 435 -15.63 -17.55 17.77
CA GLU A 435 -16.83 -17.41 18.59
C GLU A 435 -18.08 -17.95 17.89
N LYS A 436 -19.15 -18.12 18.67
CA LYS A 436 -20.46 -18.51 18.13
C LYS A 436 -20.94 -17.48 17.10
N PRO A 437 -21.65 -17.90 16.03
CA PRO A 437 -22.21 -16.96 15.06
C PRO A 437 -23.18 -15.99 15.74
N ALA A 438 -23.08 -14.71 15.35
CA ALA A 438 -24.11 -13.71 15.61
C ALA A 438 -25.33 -13.93 14.71
N ALA A 439 -25.12 -14.51 13.51
CA ALA A 439 -26.20 -14.92 12.61
C ALA A 439 -25.76 -16.08 11.71
N GLU A 440 -26.75 -16.81 11.20
CA GLU A 440 -26.57 -17.87 10.22
C GLU A 440 -27.49 -17.58 9.03
N ILE A 441 -26.93 -17.58 7.82
CA ILE A 441 -27.65 -17.30 6.58
C ILE A 441 -27.58 -18.54 5.69
N PRO A 442 -28.62 -19.39 5.67
CA PRO A 442 -28.71 -20.49 4.71
C PRO A 442 -28.74 -19.93 3.28
N VAL A 443 -27.87 -20.43 2.41
CA VAL A 443 -27.75 -19.97 1.02
C VAL A 443 -27.91 -21.12 0.03
N LYS A 444 -28.65 -20.85 -1.05
CA LYS A 444 -28.72 -21.72 -2.24
C LYS A 444 -28.83 -20.85 -3.49
N VAL A 445 -27.77 -20.79 -4.26
CA VAL A 445 -27.65 -19.93 -5.45
C VAL A 445 -27.22 -20.74 -6.66
N SER A 446 -27.77 -20.39 -7.84
CA SER A 446 -27.48 -21.04 -9.11
C SER A 446 -27.42 -20.02 -10.25
N ARG A 447 -26.23 -19.50 -10.51
CA ARG A 447 -25.81 -18.53 -11.55
C ARG A 447 -26.42 -17.13 -11.45
N GLU A 448 -27.63 -16.99 -10.94
CA GLU A 448 -28.27 -15.69 -10.73
C GLU A 448 -27.82 -15.04 -9.44
N ARG A 449 -27.75 -13.72 -9.44
CA ARG A 449 -27.51 -12.92 -8.24
C ARG A 449 -28.73 -13.01 -7.33
N LYS A 450 -28.52 -13.30 -6.04
CA LYS A 450 -29.58 -13.45 -5.04
C LYS A 450 -29.20 -12.81 -3.71
N GLU A 451 -30.23 -12.33 -3.03
CA GLU A 451 -30.12 -11.78 -1.67
C GLU A 451 -30.59 -12.80 -0.64
N PHE A 452 -29.88 -12.85 0.49
CA PHE A 452 -30.23 -13.66 1.66
C PHE A 452 -30.06 -12.81 2.90
N SER A 453 -30.88 -13.01 3.94
CA SER A 453 -30.85 -12.20 5.15
C SER A 453 -30.98 -13.03 6.42
N ALA A 454 -30.51 -12.46 7.52
CA ALA A 454 -30.73 -12.96 8.87
C ALA A 454 -30.81 -11.79 9.86
N LYS A 455 -31.43 -12.04 11.02
CA LYS A 455 -31.45 -11.08 12.12
C LYS A 455 -30.06 -11.02 12.79
N LEU A 456 -29.67 -9.82 13.19
CA LEU A 456 -28.54 -9.57 14.10
C LEU A 456 -29.09 -8.90 15.36
N THR A 457 -28.69 -9.35 16.55
CA THR A 457 -29.12 -8.71 17.79
C THR A 457 -28.00 -8.73 18.84
N GLY A 458 -27.96 -7.70 19.68
CA GLY A 458 -27.10 -7.67 20.87
C GLY A 458 -25.62 -7.39 20.59
N LEU A 459 -25.30 -6.66 19.51
CA LEU A 459 -23.93 -6.32 19.14
C LEU A 459 -23.52 -4.93 19.67
N GLY A 460 -22.21 -4.69 19.79
CA GLY A 460 -21.65 -3.47 20.36
C GLY A 460 -21.31 -2.36 19.35
N LYS A 461 -20.64 -1.31 19.85
CA LYS A 461 -20.26 -0.12 19.08
C LYS A 461 -18.99 -0.26 18.23
N LYS A 462 -18.26 -1.36 18.41
CA LYS A 462 -17.04 -1.66 17.65
C LYS A 462 -16.94 -3.16 17.46
N GLU A 463 -17.50 -3.63 16.38
CA GLU A 463 -17.58 -5.05 16.05
C GLU A 463 -16.97 -5.31 14.68
N ALA A 464 -16.26 -6.42 14.56
CA ALA A 464 -15.87 -6.94 13.26
C ALA A 464 -17.03 -7.77 12.69
N LEU A 465 -17.05 -7.97 11.38
CA LEU A 465 -17.93 -8.94 10.74
C LEU A 465 -17.08 -9.88 9.89
N PHE A 466 -17.11 -11.17 10.25
CA PHE A 466 -16.48 -12.25 9.49
C PHE A 466 -17.58 -13.09 8.85
N PHE A 467 -17.59 -13.13 7.52
CA PHE A 467 -18.51 -13.93 6.72
C PHE A 467 -17.82 -15.25 6.38
N CYS A 468 -18.17 -16.31 7.12
CA CYS A 468 -17.57 -17.64 7.00
C CYS A 468 -18.51 -18.57 6.23
N TYR A 469 -18.08 -19.09 5.08
CA TYR A 469 -18.90 -20.00 4.28
C TYR A 469 -18.55 -21.47 4.53
N GLU A 470 -19.56 -22.28 4.82
CA GLU A 470 -19.45 -23.75 4.90
C GLU A 470 -20.49 -24.37 3.97
N GLY A 471 -20.05 -25.27 3.07
CA GLY A 471 -20.98 -25.88 2.11
C GLY A 471 -20.35 -26.39 0.83
N LYS A 472 -21.19 -26.62 -0.19
CA LYS A 472 -20.78 -27.12 -1.51
C LYS A 472 -20.72 -26.00 -2.52
N GLY A 473 -19.81 -26.09 -3.48
CA GLY A 473 -19.65 -25.13 -4.57
C GLY A 473 -18.99 -23.82 -4.13
N SER A 474 -19.20 -22.75 -4.90
CA SER A 474 -18.63 -21.43 -4.61
C SER A 474 -19.50 -20.30 -5.14
N PHE A 475 -19.40 -19.13 -4.52
CA PHE A 475 -20.04 -17.89 -4.98
C PHE A 475 -19.08 -16.70 -4.96
N ASP A 476 -19.42 -15.69 -5.73
CA ASP A 476 -18.87 -14.35 -5.67
C ASP A 476 -19.75 -13.53 -4.71
N PHE A 477 -19.13 -12.93 -3.70
CA PHE A 477 -19.78 -12.07 -2.72
C PHE A 477 -19.64 -10.64 -3.18
N HIS A 478 -20.74 -9.93 -3.45
CA HIS A 478 -20.72 -8.60 -4.07
C HIS A 478 -20.90 -7.44 -3.07
N SER A 479 -21.82 -7.59 -2.14
CA SER A 479 -22.14 -6.54 -1.17
C SER A 479 -22.99 -7.10 -0.04
N PHE A 480 -23.09 -6.33 1.03
CA PHE A 480 -24.00 -6.60 2.13
C PHE A 480 -24.66 -5.31 2.61
N ASP A 481 -25.85 -5.45 3.18
CA ASP A 481 -26.58 -4.36 3.83
C ASP A 481 -26.66 -4.63 5.32
N LEU A 482 -26.49 -3.57 6.10
CA LEU A 482 -26.80 -3.53 7.53
C LEU A 482 -28.04 -2.65 7.72
N LYS A 483 -29.02 -3.12 8.49
CA LYS A 483 -30.31 -2.45 8.69
C LYS A 483 -30.72 -2.38 10.14
#